data_AF-A0AAV7N413-F1
#
_entry.id   AF-A0AAV7N413-F1
#
_cell.length_a   1.000
_cell.length_b   1.000
_cell.length_c   1.000
_cell.angle_alpha   90.00
_cell.angle_beta   90.00
_cell.angle_gamma   90.00
#
_symmetry.space_group_name_H-M   'P 1'
#
loop_
_entity.id
_entity.type
_entity.pdbx_description
1 polymer ?
#
loop_
_entity_poly.entity_id
_entity_poly.type
_entity_poly.pdbx_seq_one_letter_code
_entity_poly.pdbx_strand_id
1 'polypeptide(L)'
;MCCSSFSQGHDRLVFVEKKVALAVRVLENITNPELLKYVSKPLQMLEHIRRNLGQCVNSRVQEIPPSQHLDTWLKEFNKNKDMESQECLEKTVILNLIQMLNEDIKCTAYMGQCDEMVQHLSPVQELVTANQKQE
;
A
#
# COMPACT_ATOMS: atom_id res chain seq x y z
N MET A 1 -2.24 -15.46 11.84
CA MET A 1 -2.79 -14.46 10.89
C MET A 1 -2.63 -15.04 9.51
N CYS A 2 -3.71 -15.54 8.91
CA CYS A 2 -3.66 -16.16 7.60
C CYS A 2 -3.73 -15.05 6.54
N CYS A 3 -2.66 -14.87 5.77
CA CYS A 3 -2.75 -14.14 4.51
C CYS A 3 -3.74 -14.92 3.64
N SER A 4 -4.96 -14.42 3.50
CA SER A 4 -6.04 -15.10 2.78
C SER A 4 -5.52 -15.54 1.41
N SER A 5 -5.72 -16.82 1.13
CA SER A 5 -5.35 -17.47 -0.11
C SER A 5 -6.23 -16.97 -1.25
N PHE A 6 -5.88 -15.84 -1.85
CA PHE A 6 -6.44 -15.38 -3.12
C PHE A 6 -5.35 -14.75 -4.00
N SER A 7 -5.38 -15.20 -5.25
CA SER A 7 -4.57 -14.85 -6.43
C SER A 7 -3.06 -15.15 -6.38
N GLN A 8 -2.52 -15.48 -7.55
CA GLN A 8 -1.09 -15.64 -7.79
C GLN A 8 -0.34 -14.45 -7.19
N GLY A 9 0.79 -14.70 -6.52
CA GLY A 9 1.51 -13.67 -5.77
C GLY A 9 1.84 -12.40 -6.56
N HIS A 10 1.94 -12.51 -7.88
CA HIS A 10 2.11 -11.38 -8.80
C HIS A 10 0.92 -10.39 -8.78
N ASP A 11 -0.33 -10.87 -8.89
CA ASP A 11 -1.50 -9.99 -8.91
C ASP A 11 -1.63 -9.21 -7.61
N ARG A 12 -1.42 -9.91 -6.48
CA ARG A 12 -1.41 -9.28 -5.16
C ARG A 12 -0.37 -8.16 -5.09
N LEU A 13 0.84 -8.43 -5.56
CA LEU A 13 1.92 -7.46 -5.55
C LEU A 13 1.53 -6.19 -6.34
N VAL A 14 0.95 -6.34 -7.52
CA VAL A 14 0.47 -5.21 -8.34
C VAL A 14 -0.70 -4.48 -7.66
N PHE A 15 -1.64 -5.19 -7.05
CA PHE A 15 -2.74 -4.58 -6.29
C PHE A 15 -2.23 -3.70 -5.16
N VAL A 16 -1.30 -4.21 -4.35
CA VAL A 16 -0.74 -3.47 -3.22
C VAL A 16 0.05 -2.26 -3.72
N GLU A 17 0.86 -2.40 -4.77
CA GLU A 17 1.58 -1.27 -5.36
C GLU A 17 0.64 -0.14 -5.78
N LYS A 18 -0.46 -0.46 -6.48
CA LYS A 18 -1.44 0.55 -6.93
C LYS A 18 -2.17 1.22 -5.78
N LYS A 19 -2.55 0.47 -4.74
CA LYS A 19 -3.19 1.01 -3.52
C LYS A 19 -2.24 1.97 -2.78
N VAL A 20 -0.98 1.57 -2.60
CA VAL A 20 0.04 2.41 -1.94
C VAL A 20 0.34 3.66 -2.77
N ALA A 21 0.44 3.53 -4.10
CA ALA A 21 0.66 4.68 -4.99
C ALA A 21 -0.49 5.70 -4.91
N LEU A 22 -1.75 5.25 -4.84
CA LEU A 22 -2.89 6.13 -4.61
C LEU A 22 -2.82 6.80 -3.25
N ALA A 23 -2.52 6.05 -2.18
CA ALA A 23 -2.39 6.61 -0.84
C ALA A 23 -1.33 7.71 -0.77
N VAL A 24 -0.14 7.47 -1.33
CA VAL A 24 0.93 8.49 -1.42
C VAL A 24 0.42 9.75 -2.13
N ARG A 25 -0.18 9.61 -3.31
CA ARG A 25 -0.70 10.76 -4.07
C ARG A 25 -1.74 11.57 -3.29
N VAL A 26 -2.68 10.89 -2.63
CA VAL A 26 -3.75 11.54 -1.87
C VAL A 26 -3.18 12.27 -0.66
N LEU A 27 -2.24 11.65 0.06
CA LEU A 27 -1.59 12.24 1.22
C LEU A 27 -0.65 13.41 0.87
N GLU A 28 0.02 13.37 -0.29
CA GLU A 28 0.79 14.50 -0.84
C GLU A 28 -0.10 15.72 -1.11
N ASN A 29 -1.35 15.50 -1.51
CA ASN A 29 -2.30 16.53 -1.91
C ASN A 29 -3.42 16.70 -0.88
N ILE A 30 -3.17 16.36 0.39
CA ILE A 30 -4.20 16.41 1.42
C ILE A 30 -4.62 17.87 1.66
N THR A 31 -5.92 18.11 1.65
CA THR A 31 -6.50 19.45 1.79
C THR A 31 -7.09 19.68 3.18
N ASN A 32 -7.35 18.61 3.93
CA ASN A 32 -7.88 18.67 5.29
C ASN A 32 -6.85 19.28 6.29
N PRO A 33 -7.12 20.47 6.87
CA PRO A 33 -6.20 21.15 7.77
C PRO A 33 -5.86 20.36 9.04
N GLU A 34 -6.80 19.57 9.56
CA GLU A 34 -6.58 18.77 10.77
C GLU A 34 -5.58 17.64 10.56
N LEU A 35 -5.40 17.21 9.31
CA LEU A 35 -4.54 16.09 8.94
C LEU A 35 -3.16 16.53 8.44
N LEU A 36 -3.03 17.76 7.92
CA LEU A 36 -1.78 18.32 7.42
C LEU A 36 -0.63 18.22 8.45
N LYS A 37 -0.92 18.46 9.73
CA LYS A 37 0.09 18.36 10.82
C LYS A 37 0.60 16.94 11.07
N TYR A 38 -0.12 15.91 10.63
CA TYR A 38 0.23 14.50 10.89
C TYR A 38 0.73 13.76 9.66
N VAL A 39 0.57 14.31 8.45
CA VAL A 39 0.77 13.57 7.20
C VAL A 39 2.24 13.34 6.85
N SER A 40 3.16 14.20 7.31
CA SER A 40 4.56 14.20 6.86
C SER A 40 5.27 12.85 7.10
N LYS A 41 5.19 12.30 8.32
CA LYS A 41 5.87 11.04 8.67
C LYS A 41 5.22 9.81 8.00
N PRO A 42 3.88 9.64 8.01
CA PRO A 42 3.21 8.59 7.23
C PRO A 42 3.52 8.65 5.74
N LEU A 43 3.54 9.86 5.16
CA LEU A 43 3.84 10.04 3.73
C LEU A 43 5.27 9.58 3.40
N GLN A 44 6.28 10.02 4.14
CA GLN A 44 7.68 9.57 3.95
C GLN A 44 7.81 8.04 4.01
N MET A 45 7.10 7.42 4.97
CA MET A 45 7.09 5.96 5.10
C MET A 45 6.43 5.28 3.90
N LEU A 46 5.27 5.77 3.45
CA LEU A 46 4.57 5.22 2.29
C LEU A 46 5.33 5.44 0.97
N GLU A 47 6.01 6.56 0.80
CA GLU A 47 6.89 6.81 -0.35
C GLU A 47 8.05 5.81 -0.41
N HIS A 48 8.63 5.49 0.76
CA HIS A 48 9.66 4.47 0.85
C HIS A 48 9.11 3.08 0.45
N ILE A 49 7.95 2.70 1.01
CA ILE A 49 7.27 1.44 0.67
C ILE A 49 6.92 1.39 -0.83
N ARG A 50 6.39 2.48 -1.40
CA ARG A 50 6.05 2.60 -2.83
C ARG A 50 7.26 2.35 -3.72
N ARG A 51 8.42 2.93 -3.38
CA ARG A 51 9.66 2.73 -4.16
C ARG A 51 10.10 1.27 -4.16
N ASN A 52 10.12 0.62 -3.00
CA ASN A 52 10.53 -0.77 -2.88
C ASN A 52 9.52 -1.72 -3.60
N LEU A 53 8.22 -1.47 -3.45
CA LEU A 53 7.18 -2.21 -4.18
C LEU A 53 7.32 -2.06 -5.70
N GLY A 54 7.56 -0.83 -6.18
CA GLY A 54 7.71 -0.55 -7.61
C GLY A 54 8.92 -1.27 -8.24
N GLN A 55 10.04 -1.34 -7.52
CA GLN A 55 11.21 -2.12 -7.96
C GLN A 55 10.87 -3.61 -8.08
N CYS A 56 10.21 -4.16 -7.07
CA CYS A 56 9.81 -5.57 -7.04
C CYS A 56 8.81 -5.94 -8.15
N VAL A 57 7.79 -5.09 -8.37
CA VAL A 57 6.83 -5.26 -9.48
C VAL A 57 7.57 -5.28 -10.82
N ASN A 58 8.44 -4.30 -11.08
CA ASN A 58 9.14 -4.19 -12.35
C ASN A 58 10.03 -5.40 -12.66
N SER A 59 10.66 -5.99 -11.63
CA SER A 59 11.46 -7.22 -11.79
C SER A 59 10.59 -8.44 -12.13
N ARG A 60 9.34 -8.50 -11.65
CA ARG A 60 8.46 -9.67 -11.83
C ARG A 60 7.50 -9.58 -13.01
N VAL A 61 7.11 -8.38 -13.44
CA VAL A 61 6.22 -8.18 -14.61
C VAL A 61 6.81 -8.76 -15.89
N GLN A 62 8.13 -8.93 -15.95
CA GLN A 62 8.80 -9.56 -17.11
C GLN A 62 8.62 -11.10 -17.14
N GLU A 63 8.18 -11.72 -16.05
CA GLU A 63 8.12 -13.17 -15.89
C GLU A 63 6.70 -13.74 -15.96
N ILE A 64 5.69 -12.97 -15.54
CA ILE A 64 4.32 -13.44 -15.37
C ILE A 64 3.34 -12.46 -16.05
N PRO A 65 2.57 -12.90 -17.07
CA PRO A 65 1.55 -12.06 -17.68
C PRO A 65 0.43 -11.72 -16.66
N PRO A 66 -0.17 -10.52 -16.73
CA PRO A 66 -1.30 -10.14 -15.88
C PRO A 66 -2.47 -11.12 -16.00
N SER A 67 -3.15 -11.40 -14.89
CA SER A 67 -4.41 -12.13 -14.96
C SER A 67 -5.54 -11.24 -15.46
N GLN A 68 -6.56 -11.85 -16.09
CA GLN A 68 -7.79 -11.13 -16.48
C GLN A 68 -8.47 -10.45 -15.28
N HIS A 69 -8.34 -11.03 -14.08
CA HIS A 69 -8.88 -10.46 -12.85
C HIS A 69 -8.15 -9.16 -12.49
N LEU A 70 -6.82 -9.16 -12.58
CA LEU A 70 -6.00 -7.97 -12.39
C LEU A 70 -6.35 -6.87 -13.41
N ASP A 71 -6.50 -7.22 -14.69
CA ASP A 71 -6.88 -6.25 -15.74
C ASP A 71 -8.23 -5.60 -15.47
N THR A 72 -9.23 -6.40 -15.10
CA THR A 72 -10.58 -5.92 -14.79
C THR A 72 -10.54 -4.97 -13.60
N TRP A 73 -9.83 -5.36 -12.53
CA TRP A 73 -9.68 -4.53 -11.34
C TRP A 73 -8.94 -3.24 -11.65
N LEU A 74 -7.85 -3.27 -12.42
CA LEU A 74 -7.07 -2.07 -12.79
C LEU A 74 -7.94 -1.06 -13.54
N LYS A 75 -8.80 -1.54 -14.44
CA LYS A 75 -9.74 -0.69 -15.18
C LYS A 75 -10.71 0.02 -14.23
N GLU A 76 -11.36 -0.71 -13.34
CA GLU A 76 -12.31 -0.12 -12.37
C GLU A 76 -11.61 0.77 -11.35
N PHE A 77 -10.44 0.37 -10.86
CA PHE A 77 -9.62 1.18 -9.95
C PHE A 77 -9.24 2.51 -10.58
N ASN A 78 -8.75 2.49 -11.83
CA ASN A 78 -8.37 3.70 -12.55
C ASN A 78 -9.57 4.62 -12.81
N LYS A 79 -10.71 4.04 -13.19
CA LYS A 79 -11.95 4.80 -13.39
C LYS A 79 -12.40 5.46 -12.10
N ASN A 80 -12.50 4.71 -11.01
CA ASN A 80 -12.99 5.23 -9.74
C ASN A 80 -12.06 6.33 -9.21
N LYS A 81 -10.74 6.12 -9.17
CA LYS A 81 -9.81 7.14 -8.66
C LYS A 81 -9.90 8.47 -9.42
N ASP A 82 -10.28 8.46 -10.70
CA ASP A 82 -10.34 9.66 -11.54
C ASP A 82 -11.73 10.33 -11.49
N MET A 83 -12.76 9.61 -11.05
CA MET A 83 -14.13 10.12 -10.93
C MET A 83 -14.48 10.60 -9.52
N GLU A 84 -13.80 10.08 -8.49
CA GLU A 84 -14.07 10.44 -7.10
C GLU A 84 -13.54 11.85 -6.75
N SER A 85 -14.23 12.51 -5.82
CA SER A 85 -13.76 13.78 -5.28
C SER A 85 -12.51 13.60 -4.41
N GLN A 86 -11.70 14.66 -4.30
CA GLN A 86 -10.52 14.66 -3.42
C GLN A 86 -10.89 14.29 -1.97
N GLU A 87 -11.99 14.82 -1.45
CA GLU A 87 -12.47 14.50 -0.10
C GLU A 87 -12.84 13.02 0.06
N CYS A 88 -13.47 12.41 -0.95
CA CYS A 88 -13.79 10.98 -0.96
C CYS A 88 -12.51 10.13 -0.93
N LEU A 89 -11.52 10.51 -1.74
CA LEU A 89 -10.23 9.82 -1.79
C LEU A 89 -9.48 9.94 -0.47
N GLU A 90 -9.44 11.13 0.15
CA GLU A 90 -8.83 11.34 1.47
C GLU A 90 -9.46 10.42 2.51
N LYS A 91 -10.80 10.43 2.64
CA LYS A 91 -11.51 9.55 3.58
C LYS A 91 -11.23 8.08 3.31
N THR A 92 -11.26 7.67 2.05
CA THR A 92 -11.00 6.28 1.65
C THR A 92 -9.60 5.85 2.05
N VAL A 93 -8.58 6.67 1.75
CA VAL A 93 -7.18 6.36 2.10
C VAL A 93 -6.99 6.27 3.61
N ILE A 94 -7.55 7.22 4.36
CA ILE A 94 -7.41 7.25 5.83
C ILE A 94 -8.08 6.03 6.47
N LEU A 95 -9.33 5.73 6.08
CA LEU A 95 -10.09 4.60 6.64
C LEU A 95 -9.42 3.25 6.38
N ASN A 96 -8.73 3.11 5.25
CA ASN A 96 -8.08 1.86 4.85
C ASN A 96 -6.59 1.78 5.22
N LEU A 97 -6.01 2.83 5.81
CA LEU A 97 -4.56 2.92 6.02
C LEU A 97 -4.02 1.79 6.92
N ILE A 98 -4.69 1.51 8.03
CA ILE A 98 -4.27 0.47 8.98
C ILE A 98 -4.35 -0.91 8.34
N GLN A 99 -5.43 -1.18 7.60
CA GLN A 99 -5.60 -2.44 6.89
C GLN A 99 -4.51 -2.60 5.82
N MET A 100 -4.22 -1.55 5.06
CA MET A 100 -3.19 -1.56 4.03
C MET A 100 -1.81 -1.89 4.61
N LEU A 101 -1.46 -1.31 5.76
CA LEU A 101 -0.19 -1.56 6.42
C LEU A 101 -0.11 -2.98 6.99
N ASN A 102 -1.15 -3.42 7.70
CA ASN A 102 -1.11 -4.65 8.49
C ASN A 102 -1.50 -5.92 7.71
N GLU A 103 -2.23 -5.78 6.62
CA GLU A 103 -2.71 -6.93 5.82
C GLU A 103 -2.09 -6.91 4.44
N ASP A 104 -2.27 -5.84 3.67
CA ASP A 104 -1.82 -5.79 2.28
C ASP A 104 -0.30 -5.82 2.17
N ILE A 105 0.36 -4.80 2.71
CA ILE A 105 1.82 -4.64 2.66
C ILE A 105 2.50 -5.76 3.42
N LYS A 106 2.02 -6.03 4.64
CA LYS A 106 2.58 -7.08 5.49
C LYS A 106 2.58 -8.42 4.75
N CYS A 107 1.44 -8.87 4.23
CA CYS A 107 1.41 -10.17 3.56
C CYS A 107 2.24 -10.21 2.27
N THR A 108 2.31 -9.13 1.49
CA THR A 108 3.18 -9.08 0.31
C THR A 108 4.65 -9.22 0.70
N ALA A 109 5.08 -8.60 1.80
CA ALA A 109 6.44 -8.73 2.32
C ALA A 109 6.73 -10.11 2.92
N TYR A 110 5.84 -10.65 3.76
CA TYR A 110 6.06 -11.93 4.46
C TYR A 110 5.90 -13.17 3.58
N MET A 111 5.21 -13.08 2.44
CA MET A 111 5.07 -14.20 1.49
C MET A 111 6.29 -14.36 0.56
N GLY A 112 7.42 -13.69 0.83
CA GLY A 112 8.65 -13.78 0.02
C GLY A 112 8.47 -13.27 -1.41
N GLN A 113 7.42 -12.47 -1.65
CA GLN A 113 7.17 -11.91 -2.98
C GLN A 113 8.14 -10.76 -3.26
N CYS A 114 8.69 -10.11 -2.23
CA CYS A 114 9.74 -9.11 -2.35
C CYS A 114 10.73 -9.25 -1.18
N ASP A 115 11.81 -10.01 -1.37
CA ASP A 115 12.80 -10.27 -0.31
C ASP A 115 13.47 -8.97 0.21
N GLU A 116 13.54 -7.94 -0.63
CA GLU A 116 14.07 -6.61 -0.28
C GLU A 116 13.15 -5.80 0.67
N MET A 117 11.85 -6.12 0.76
CA MET A 117 10.93 -5.43 1.68
C MET A 117 11.10 -5.86 3.14
N VAL A 118 11.58 -7.09 3.38
CA VAL A 118 11.67 -7.69 4.72
C VAL A 118 12.73 -6.99 5.58
N GLN A 119 13.79 -6.44 4.98
CA GLN A 119 14.85 -5.75 5.73
C GLN A 119 14.46 -4.35 6.24
N HIS A 120 13.37 -3.76 5.73
CA HIS A 120 13.05 -2.34 5.97
C HIS A 120 11.68 -2.09 6.61
N LEU A 121 10.94 -3.13 6.99
CA LEU A 121 9.72 -3.02 7.81
C LEU A 121 10.00 -2.92 9.32
N SER A 122 11.27 -3.01 9.72
CA SER A 122 11.74 -2.84 11.11
C SER A 122 11.22 -1.56 11.80
N PRO A 123 11.16 -0.37 11.14
CA PRO A 123 10.63 0.84 11.77
C PRO A 123 9.13 0.78 12.08
N VAL A 124 8.36 0.00 11.32
CA VAL A 124 6.91 -0.19 11.58
C VAL A 124 6.71 -1.06 12.83
N GLN A 125 7.53 -2.09 12.99
CA GLN A 125 7.55 -2.93 14.19
C GLN A 125 7.97 -2.13 15.43
N GLU A 126 8.94 -1.22 15.32
CA GLU A 126 9.35 -0.35 16.43
C GLU A 126 8.24 0.63 16.84
N LEU A 127 7.50 1.22 15.90
CA LEU A 127 6.37 2.10 16.19
C LEU A 127 5.19 1.35 16.84
N VAL A 128 4.91 0.12 16.39
CA VAL A 128 3.88 -0.73 16.99
C VAL A 128 4.28 -1.18 18.39
N THR A 129 5.56 -1.51 18.62
CA THR A 129 6.06 -1.97 19.93
C THR A 129 6.21 -0.82 20.92
N ALA A 130 6.54 0.39 20.47
CA ALA A 130 6.64 1.58 21.33
C ALA A 130 5.27 1.99 21.90
N ASN A 131 4.19 1.84 21.12
CA ASN A 131 2.83 2.15 21.58
C ASN A 131 2.24 1.07 22.52
N GLN A 132 2.80 -0.15 22.54
CA GLN A 132 2.37 -1.21 23.46
C GLN A 132 3.07 -1.18 24.82
N LYS A 133 4.09 -0.33 25.01
CA LYS A 133 4.80 -0.15 26.30
C LYS A 133 4.25 1.02 27.14
N GLN A 134 3.15 1.63 26.72
CA GLN A 134 2.49 2.74 27.43
C GLN A 134 1.14 2.36 28.05
N GLU A 135 0.78 1.06 28.04
CA GLU A 135 -0.36 0.50 28.79
C GLU A 135 0.13 -0.40 29.93
#